data_AF-A0A846NDR0-F1
#
_entry.id   AF-A0A846NDR0-F1
#
_cell.length_a   1.000
_cell.length_b   1.000
_cell.length_c   1.000
_cell.angle_alpha   90.00
_cell.angle_beta   90.00
_cell.angle_gamma   90.00
#
_symmetry.space_group_name_H-M   'P 1'
#
loop_
_entity.id
_entity.type
_entity.pdbx_description
1 polymer ?
#
loop_
_entity_poly.entity_id
_entity_poly.type
_entity_poly.pdbx_seq_one_letter_code
_entity_poly.pdbx_strand_id
1 'polypeptide(L)'
;MAFGELAFYINLLHLFQRKSAPVLRTNIISIMQGYTPESMVPRLREALKEVESEIGENLFIEVSDLGPEDENVPTPELDFNPSFLQPAWILTRLRGWPSAQEINPGYISVIIFCFQFGLMFGDIGQGVIFLILGYFISRRFDRGMMKYLGTLFIPMGISAIIFGFMYDSIFLIEHAISHRLHEAHVHLPFE
;
A
#
# COMPACT_ATOMS: atom_id res chain seq x y z
N MET A 1 43.19 -25.71 -16.29
CA MET A 1 43.48 -24.26 -16.25
C MET A 1 42.30 -23.39 -16.66
N ALA A 2 41.55 -23.72 -17.72
CA ALA A 2 40.42 -22.91 -18.22
C ALA A 2 39.30 -22.59 -17.21
N PHE A 3 38.99 -23.50 -16.27
CA PHE A 3 37.96 -23.26 -15.25
C PHE A 3 38.31 -22.12 -14.27
N GLY A 4 39.60 -21.88 -14.02
CA GLY A 4 40.05 -20.81 -13.12
C GLY A 4 39.90 -19.42 -13.74
N GLU A 5 40.14 -19.30 -15.05
CA GLU A 5 39.93 -18.05 -15.78
C GLU A 5 38.45 -17.71 -15.88
N LEU A 6 37.59 -18.70 -16.19
CA LEU A 6 36.15 -18.46 -16.25
C LEU A 6 35.60 -18.03 -14.88
N ALA A 7 36.02 -18.69 -13.79
CA ALA A 7 35.65 -18.29 -12.44
C ALA A 7 36.14 -16.88 -12.10
N PHE A 8 37.35 -16.50 -12.53
CA PHE A 8 37.88 -15.15 -12.36
C PHE A 8 37.06 -14.11 -13.14
N TYR A 9 36.68 -14.38 -14.39
CA TYR A 9 35.83 -13.48 -15.18
C TYR A 9 34.44 -13.33 -14.59
N ILE A 10 33.83 -14.41 -14.10
CA ILE A 10 32.54 -14.35 -13.40
C ILE A 10 32.66 -13.48 -12.15
N ASN A 11 33.69 -13.70 -11.33
CA ASN A 11 33.89 -12.96 -10.08
C ASN A 11 34.20 -11.46 -10.34
N LEU A 12 34.99 -11.18 -11.38
CA LEU A 12 35.28 -9.82 -11.83
C LEU A 12 34.02 -9.12 -12.36
N LEU A 13 33.18 -9.83 -13.12
CA LEU A 13 31.90 -9.31 -13.60
C LEU A 13 30.94 -9.04 -12.45
N HIS A 14 30.86 -9.91 -11.43
CA HIS A 14 30.10 -9.64 -10.21
C HIS A 14 30.58 -8.36 -9.51
N LEU A 15 31.90 -8.15 -9.42
CA LEU A 15 32.49 -6.94 -8.84
C LEU A 15 32.14 -5.67 -9.63
N PHE A 16 32.15 -5.72 -10.96
CA PHE A 16 31.77 -4.59 -11.81
C PHE A 16 30.26 -4.34 -11.84
N GLN A 17 29.45 -5.40 -11.79
CA GLN A 17 28.00 -5.32 -11.80
C GLN A 17 27.45 -4.63 -10.56
N ARG A 18 28.02 -4.94 -9.39
CA ARG A 18 27.67 -4.35 -8.10
C ARG A 18 27.84 -2.82 -8.05
N LYS A 19 28.60 -2.22 -8.97
CA LYS A 19 28.88 -0.77 -9.00
C LYS A 19 28.27 0.01 -10.17
N SER A 20 27.98 -0.61 -11.32
CA SER A 20 27.83 0.17 -12.56
C SER A 20 26.54 -0.02 -13.34
N ALA A 21 25.90 -1.20 -13.38
CA ALA A 21 24.68 -1.39 -14.18
C ALA A 21 23.87 -2.65 -13.82
N PRO A 22 22.52 -2.60 -13.86
CA PRO A 22 21.65 -3.76 -13.62
C PRO A 22 21.74 -4.83 -14.73
N VAL A 23 22.19 -4.45 -15.93
CA VAL A 23 22.40 -5.36 -17.06
C VAL A 23 23.80 -5.12 -17.62
N LEU A 24 24.62 -6.16 -17.63
CA LEU A 24 25.92 -6.18 -18.30
C LEU A 24 25.85 -7.16 -19.46
N ARG A 25 26.11 -6.68 -20.67
CA ARG A 25 26.12 -7.50 -21.88
C ARG A 25 27.52 -7.57 -22.45
N THR A 26 28.03 -8.78 -22.59
CA THR A 26 29.23 -9.08 -23.38
C THR A 26 28.83 -9.79 -24.67
N ASN A 27 29.78 -10.08 -25.56
CA ASN A 27 29.53 -10.83 -26.80
C ASN A 27 29.20 -12.32 -26.56
N ILE A 28 29.40 -12.83 -25.34
CA ILE A 28 29.31 -14.27 -25.02
C ILE A 28 28.31 -14.52 -23.90
N ILE A 29 28.27 -13.63 -22.90
CA ILE A 29 27.40 -13.76 -21.72
C ILE A 29 26.66 -12.44 -21.47
N SER A 30 25.39 -12.55 -21.08
CA SER A 30 24.58 -11.44 -20.60
C SER A 30 24.20 -11.73 -19.14
N ILE A 31 24.49 -10.79 -18.25
CA ILE A 31 24.17 -10.92 -16.83
C ILE A 31 23.13 -9.84 -16.50
N MET A 32 22.05 -10.27 -15.85
CA MET A 32 20.96 -9.40 -15.38
C MET A 32 20.80 -9.60 -13.88
N GLN A 33 20.74 -8.51 -13.13
CA GLN A 33 20.50 -8.52 -11.69
C GLN A 33 19.28 -7.66 -11.37
N GLY A 34 18.51 -8.14 -10.40
CA GLY A 34 17.34 -7.44 -9.91
C GLY A 34 16.92 -7.99 -8.55
N TYR A 35 15.97 -7.31 -7.94
CA TYR A 35 15.39 -7.72 -6.67
C TYR A 35 14.03 -8.36 -6.93
N THR A 36 13.74 -9.44 -6.21
CA THR A 36 12.42 -10.09 -6.22
C THR A 36 12.01 -10.40 -4.79
N PRO A 37 10.71 -10.31 -4.45
CA PRO A 37 10.21 -10.84 -3.20
C PRO A 37 10.54 -12.33 -3.08
N GLU A 38 10.88 -12.78 -1.87
CA GLU A 38 11.18 -14.18 -1.57
C GLU A 38 10.04 -15.12 -1.99
N SER A 39 8.79 -14.69 -1.81
CA SER A 39 7.58 -15.43 -2.21
C SER A 39 7.47 -15.68 -3.72
N MET A 40 8.14 -14.87 -4.55
CA MET A 40 8.12 -15.00 -6.01
C MET A 40 9.29 -15.83 -6.56
N VAL A 41 10.31 -16.14 -5.75
CA VAL A 41 11.48 -16.92 -6.17
C VAL A 41 11.10 -18.29 -6.79
N PRO A 42 10.15 -19.07 -6.22
CA PRO A 42 9.75 -20.34 -6.81
C PRO A 42 9.16 -20.18 -8.21
N ARG A 43 8.28 -19.19 -8.38
CA ARG A 43 7.61 -18.89 -9.65
C ARG A 43 8.59 -18.42 -10.72
N LEU A 44 9.59 -17.62 -10.32
CA LEU A 44 10.66 -17.20 -11.22
C LEU A 44 11.47 -18.39 -11.71
N ARG A 45 11.81 -19.32 -10.81
CA ARG A 45 12.58 -20.53 -11.15
C ARG A 45 11.82 -21.45 -12.10
N GLU A 46 10.49 -21.55 -11.96
CA GLU A 46 9.64 -22.28 -12.89
C GLU A 46 9.59 -21.63 -14.27
N ALA A 47 9.34 -20.32 -14.33
CA ALA A 47 9.30 -19.57 -15.59
C ALA A 47 10.62 -19.67 -16.37
N LEU A 48 11.76 -19.64 -15.67
CA LEU A 48 13.06 -19.72 -16.32
C LEU A 48 13.38 -21.11 -16.86
N LYS A 49 12.89 -22.19 -16.22
CA LYS A 49 12.99 -23.55 -16.77
C LYS A 49 12.19 -23.71 -18.07
N GLU A 50 11.01 -23.10 -18.13
CA GLU A 50 10.18 -23.09 -19.34
C GLU A 50 10.90 -22.40 -20.50
N VAL A 51 11.48 -21.23 -20.24
CA VAL A 51 12.27 -20.48 -21.23
C VAL A 51 13.53 -21.25 -21.65
N GLU A 52 14.25 -21.88 -20.72
CA GLU A 52 15.42 -22.71 -21.01
C GLU A 52 15.05 -23.86 -21.97
N SER A 53 13.88 -24.48 -21.77
CA SER A 53 13.38 -25.55 -22.66
C SER A 53 13.00 -25.07 -24.07
N GLU A 54 12.63 -23.79 -24.22
CA GLU A 54 12.19 -23.21 -25.48
C GLU A 54 13.36 -22.70 -26.33
N ILE A 55 14.36 -22.09 -25.66
CA ILE A 55 15.52 -21.47 -26.33
C ILE A 55 16.67 -22.46 -26.51
N GLY A 56 16.80 -23.46 -25.63
CA GLY A 56 17.88 -24.46 -25.69
C GLY A 56 19.25 -23.92 -25.26
N GLU A 57 19.30 -22.77 -24.58
CA GLU A 57 20.50 -22.18 -24.00
C GLU A 57 20.51 -22.37 -22.48
N ASN A 58 21.69 -22.66 -21.91
CA ASN A 58 21.83 -22.84 -20.46
C ASN A 58 21.64 -21.50 -19.72
N LEU A 59 20.64 -21.45 -18.84
CA LEU A 59 20.37 -20.29 -18.01
C LEU A 59 20.79 -20.56 -16.56
N PHE A 60 21.72 -19.77 -16.04
CA PHE A 60 22.16 -19.87 -14.65
C PHE A 60 21.52 -18.79 -13.80
N ILE A 61 20.93 -19.20 -12.66
CA ILE A 61 20.28 -18.31 -11.70
C ILE A 61 20.97 -18.50 -10.35
N GLU A 62 21.50 -17.41 -9.83
CA GLU A 62 22.00 -17.31 -8.47
C GLU A 62 21.04 -16.43 -7.67
N VAL A 63 20.52 -16.96 -6.56
CA VAL A 63 19.68 -16.23 -5.62
C VAL A 63 20.47 -16.07 -4.35
N SER A 64 20.67 -14.82 -3.93
CA SER A 64 21.39 -14.46 -2.73
C SER A 64 20.51 -13.57 -1.87
N ASP A 65 20.61 -13.75 -0.56
CA ASP A 65 19.92 -12.90 0.40
C ASP A 65 20.54 -11.49 0.44
N LEU A 66 19.74 -10.52 0.86
CA LEU A 66 20.16 -9.13 1.00
C LEU A 66 21.23 -8.99 2.09
N GLY A 67 22.37 -8.39 1.73
CA GLY A 67 23.42 -8.06 2.66
C GLY A 67 23.23 -6.67 3.29
N PRO A 68 23.97 -6.34 4.37
CA PRO A 68 23.93 -5.03 5.00
C PRO A 68 24.44 -3.88 4.10
N GLU A 69 25.10 -4.20 2.99
CA GLU A 69 25.63 -3.24 2.02
C GLU A 69 24.62 -2.90 0.90
N ASP A 70 23.45 -3.57 0.87
CA ASP A 70 22.39 -3.33 -0.10
C ASP A 70 21.47 -2.19 0.38
N GLU A 71 21.91 -0.94 0.22
CA GLU A 71 21.14 0.25 0.64
C GLU A 71 19.98 0.60 -0.31
N ASN A 72 20.00 0.12 -1.57
CA ASN A 72 19.03 0.50 -2.62
C ASN A 72 17.99 -0.60 -2.92
N VAL A 73 17.65 -1.43 -1.93
CA VAL A 73 16.65 -2.48 -2.11
C VAL A 73 15.27 -1.84 -2.32
N PRO A 74 14.55 -2.18 -3.39
CA PRO A 74 13.18 -1.72 -3.57
C PRO A 74 12.30 -2.35 -2.49
N THR A 75 11.67 -1.50 -1.68
CA THR A 75 10.69 -1.95 -0.70
C THR A 75 9.51 -2.60 -1.43
N PRO A 76 9.10 -3.83 -1.06
CA PRO A 76 7.92 -4.45 -1.62
C PRO A 76 6.69 -3.55 -1.48
N GLU A 77 5.78 -3.59 -2.44
CA GLU A 77 4.45 -3.00 -2.23
C GLU A 77 3.82 -3.68 -1.01
N LEU A 78 3.58 -2.90 0.06
CA LEU A 78 2.89 -3.43 1.23
C LEU A 78 1.46 -3.81 0.86
N ASP A 79 1.14 -5.09 0.99
CA ASP A 79 -0.24 -5.56 0.89
C ASP A 79 -0.96 -5.27 2.21
N PHE A 80 -1.78 -4.21 2.21
CA PHE A 80 -2.63 -3.88 3.36
C PHE A 80 -3.84 -4.82 3.38
N ASN A 81 -3.81 -5.80 4.27
CA ASN A 81 -4.91 -6.74 4.50
C ASN A 81 -5.45 -6.54 5.94
N PRO A 82 -6.75 -6.27 6.17
CA PRO A 82 -7.91 -6.31 5.27
C PRO A 82 -8.03 -5.16 4.26
N SER A 83 -8.70 -5.41 3.13
CA SER A 83 -8.89 -4.48 1.99
C SER A 83 -9.47 -3.10 2.35
N PHE A 84 -10.18 -2.97 3.46
CA PHE A 84 -10.66 -1.67 3.97
C PHE A 84 -9.52 -0.74 4.43
N LEU A 85 -8.33 -1.28 4.73
CA LEU A 85 -7.15 -0.52 5.14
C LEU A 85 -6.24 -0.16 3.96
N GLN A 86 -6.57 -0.56 2.72
CA GLN A 86 -5.88 -0.10 1.52
C GLN A 86 -5.78 1.43 1.38
N PRO A 87 -6.75 2.25 1.85
CA PRO A 87 -6.61 3.70 1.87
C PRO A 87 -5.45 4.19 2.74
N ALA A 88 -4.95 3.39 3.68
CA ALA A 88 -3.75 3.74 4.46
C ALA A 88 -2.55 4.02 3.59
N TRP A 89 -2.43 3.23 2.53
CA TRP A 89 -1.32 3.30 1.63
C TRP A 89 -1.22 4.65 0.93
N ILE A 90 -2.34 5.30 0.60
CA ILE A 90 -2.27 6.62 -0.04
C ILE A 90 -1.74 7.69 0.91
N LEU A 91 -2.17 7.66 2.17
CA LEU A 91 -1.72 8.61 3.18
C LEU A 91 -0.21 8.48 3.44
N THR A 92 0.31 7.25 3.42
CA THR A 92 1.74 7.04 3.59
C THR A 92 2.53 7.38 2.33
N ARG A 93 2.05 6.98 1.15
CA ARG A 93 2.72 7.24 -0.14
C ARG A 93 2.84 8.72 -0.47
N LEU A 94 1.88 9.55 -0.06
CA LEU A 94 1.96 11.00 -0.19
C LEU A 94 3.11 11.61 0.62
N ARG A 95 3.54 10.96 1.71
CA ARG A 95 4.66 11.41 2.55
C ARG A 95 6.02 10.92 2.03
N GLY A 96 6.04 9.82 1.29
CA GLY A 96 7.24 9.23 0.72
C GLY A 96 7.14 7.71 0.67
N TRP A 97 8.03 7.08 -0.08
CA TRP A 97 8.14 5.62 -0.12
C TRP A 97 8.95 5.16 1.11
N PRO A 98 8.42 4.24 1.95
CA PRO A 98 9.16 3.76 3.12
C PRO A 98 10.38 2.94 2.69
N SER A 99 11.45 2.98 3.49
CA SER A 99 12.59 2.07 3.29
C SER A 99 12.20 0.62 3.65
N ALA A 100 12.89 -0.36 3.07
CA ALA A 100 12.60 -1.78 3.28
C ALA A 100 12.72 -2.23 4.75
N GLN A 101 13.51 -1.50 5.54
CA GLN A 101 13.76 -1.78 6.96
C GLN A 101 12.85 -0.97 7.90
N GLU A 102 11.99 -0.10 7.37
CA GLU A 102 11.14 0.77 8.18
C GLU A 102 9.77 0.17 8.43
N ILE A 103 9.28 0.32 9.66
CA ILE A 103 7.90 -0.05 10.00
C ILE A 103 6.97 0.98 9.35
N ASN A 104 6.05 0.51 8.51
CA ASN A 104 5.07 1.37 7.87
C ASN A 104 3.98 1.83 8.88
N PRO A 105 3.85 3.13 9.18
CA PRO A 105 2.87 3.65 10.12
C PRO A 105 1.45 3.77 9.52
N GLY A 106 1.20 3.25 8.31
CA GLY A 106 -0.02 3.44 7.55
C GLY A 106 -1.29 3.03 8.31
N TYR A 107 -1.27 1.89 9.00
CA TYR A 107 -2.41 1.40 9.79
C TYR A 107 -2.81 2.39 10.89
N ILE A 108 -1.82 2.82 11.68
CA ILE A 108 -2.01 3.80 12.77
C ILE A 108 -2.48 5.14 12.19
N SER A 109 -1.90 5.54 11.06
CA SER A 109 -2.21 6.80 10.38
C SER A 109 -3.68 6.87 9.95
N VAL A 110 -4.25 5.79 9.40
CA VAL A 110 -5.68 5.78 9.00
C VAL A 110 -6.60 5.89 10.19
N ILE A 111 -6.32 5.15 11.26
CA ILE A 111 -7.18 5.16 12.44
C ILE A 111 -7.23 6.57 13.04
N ILE A 112 -6.06 7.18 13.23
CA ILE A 112 -5.95 8.54 13.75
C ILE A 112 -6.62 9.53 12.81
N PHE A 113 -6.41 9.40 11.50
CA PHE A 113 -7.01 10.28 10.50
C PHE A 113 -8.54 10.19 10.49
N CYS A 114 -9.11 8.99 10.53
CA CYS A 114 -10.57 8.80 10.58
C CYS A 114 -11.15 9.36 11.89
N PHE A 115 -10.46 9.13 13.00
CA PHE A 115 -10.86 9.66 14.31
C PHE A 115 -10.85 11.19 14.33
N GLN A 116 -9.76 11.82 13.88
CA GLN A 116 -9.66 13.28 13.78
C GLN A 116 -10.71 13.86 12.84
N PHE A 117 -10.93 13.22 11.69
CA PHE A 117 -11.96 13.65 10.75
C PHE A 117 -13.36 13.64 11.37
N GLY A 118 -13.69 12.57 12.10
CA GLY A 118 -14.97 12.45 12.79
C GLY A 118 -15.17 13.52 13.87
N LEU A 119 -14.12 13.88 14.61
CA LEU A 119 -14.17 14.99 15.57
C LEU A 119 -14.36 16.36 14.90
N MET A 120 -13.81 16.57 13.70
CA MET A 120 -13.89 17.86 13.00
C MET A 120 -15.20 18.04 12.21
N PHE A 121 -15.74 16.97 11.63
CA PHE A 121 -16.90 16.98 10.74
C PHE A 121 -18.03 16.08 11.25
N GLY A 122 -18.15 15.93 12.57
CA GLY A 122 -19.10 15.05 13.24
C GLY A 122 -20.55 15.48 13.02
N ASP A 123 -21.09 15.13 11.85
CA ASP A 123 -22.45 15.39 11.41
C ASP A 123 -22.95 14.20 10.60
N ILE A 124 -24.15 13.72 10.94
CA ILE A 124 -24.77 12.56 10.30
C ILE A 124 -25.04 12.82 8.81
N GLY A 125 -25.54 14.00 8.46
CA GLY A 125 -25.87 14.40 7.10
C GLY A 125 -24.64 14.45 6.20
N GLN A 126 -23.59 15.13 6.65
CA GLN A 126 -22.33 15.19 5.91
C GLN A 126 -21.66 13.82 5.81
N GLY A 127 -21.67 13.03 6.90
CA GLY A 127 -21.12 11.68 6.90
C GLY A 127 -21.80 10.75 5.89
N VAL A 128 -23.14 10.83 5.74
CA VAL A 128 -23.88 10.07 4.71
C VAL A 128 -23.48 10.52 3.30
N ILE A 129 -23.30 11.83 3.07
CA ILE A 129 -22.84 12.35 1.76
C ILE A 129 -21.46 11.78 1.42
N PHE A 130 -20.51 11.78 2.37
CA PHE A 130 -19.19 11.19 2.17
C PHE A 130 -19.25 9.69 1.89
N LEU A 131 -20.15 8.96 2.54
CA LEU A 131 -20.33 7.52 2.33
C LEU A 131 -20.88 7.22 0.92
N ILE A 132 -21.90 7.97 0.47
CA ILE A 132 -22.46 7.84 -0.88
C ILE A 132 -21.41 8.20 -1.95
N LEU A 133 -20.69 9.31 -1.75
CA LEU A 133 -19.68 9.78 -2.68
C LEU A 133 -18.50 8.79 -2.75
N GLY A 134 -18.03 8.30 -1.61
CA GLY A 134 -16.98 7.29 -1.52
C GLY A 134 -17.35 5.99 -2.23
N TYR A 135 -18.58 5.51 -2.00
CA TYR A 135 -19.10 4.30 -2.66
C TYR A 135 -19.20 4.47 -4.18
N PHE A 136 -19.74 5.60 -4.65
CA PHE A 136 -19.90 5.87 -6.07
C PHE A 136 -18.55 5.98 -6.79
N ILE A 137 -17.59 6.70 -6.19
CA ILE A 137 -16.24 6.86 -6.75
C ILE A 137 -15.50 5.52 -6.75
N SER A 138 -15.58 4.76 -5.65
CA SER A 138 -14.90 3.46 -5.53
C SER A 138 -15.42 2.44 -6.57
N ARG A 139 -16.71 2.50 -6.92
CA ARG A 139 -17.28 1.67 -7.99
C ARG A 139 -17.05 2.18 -9.40
N ARG A 140 -16.93 3.49 -9.61
CA ARG A 140 -16.78 4.06 -10.95
C ARG A 140 -15.33 4.03 -11.45
N PHE A 141 -14.36 4.00 -10.54
CA PHE A 141 -12.95 3.99 -10.88
C PHE A 141 -12.31 2.68 -10.44
N ASP A 142 -11.96 1.82 -11.40
CA ASP A 142 -11.35 0.51 -11.10
C ASP A 142 -9.87 0.60 -10.73
N ARG A 143 -9.17 1.64 -11.18
CA ARG A 143 -7.74 1.87 -10.94
C ARG A 143 -7.41 3.37 -10.86
N GLY A 144 -6.40 3.70 -10.06
CA GLY A 144 -5.85 5.06 -9.95
C GLY A 144 -6.21 5.78 -8.65
N MET A 145 -5.70 7.01 -8.52
CA MET A 145 -5.79 7.83 -7.31
C MET A 145 -7.23 8.04 -6.83
N MET A 146 -8.18 8.20 -7.76
CA MET A 146 -9.59 8.41 -7.42
C MET A 146 -10.22 7.22 -6.71
N LYS A 147 -9.85 5.98 -7.06
CA LYS A 147 -10.35 4.79 -6.35
C LYS A 147 -9.92 4.80 -4.90
N TYR A 148 -8.63 5.08 -4.65
CA TYR A 148 -8.08 5.13 -3.29
C TYR A 148 -8.73 6.23 -2.45
N LEU A 149 -8.97 7.41 -3.04
CA LEU A 149 -9.72 8.50 -2.39
C LEU A 149 -11.16 8.07 -2.08
N GLY A 150 -11.85 7.43 -3.03
CA GLY A 150 -13.21 6.92 -2.82
C GLY A 150 -13.27 5.90 -1.68
N THR A 151 -12.32 4.97 -1.64
CA THR A 151 -12.21 3.99 -0.55
C THR A 151 -11.84 4.64 0.79
N LEU A 152 -11.13 5.79 0.80
CA LEU A 152 -10.84 6.56 2.03
C LEU A 152 -12.07 7.29 2.58
N PHE A 153 -12.94 7.80 1.70
CA PHE A 153 -14.17 8.51 2.12
C PHE A 153 -15.17 7.62 2.87
N ILE A 154 -15.16 6.31 2.64
CA ILE A 154 -16.03 5.37 3.35
C ILE A 154 -15.71 5.32 4.86
N PRO A 155 -14.47 5.02 5.31
CA PRO A 155 -14.08 5.12 6.72
C PRO A 155 -14.37 6.49 7.35
N MET A 156 -14.08 7.55 6.60
CA MET A 156 -14.27 8.94 7.05
C MET A 156 -15.75 9.24 7.29
N GLY A 157 -16.62 8.87 6.35
CA GLY A 157 -18.07 9.03 6.47
C GLY A 157 -18.65 8.24 7.64
N ILE A 158 -18.19 7.00 7.85
CA ILE A 158 -18.59 6.19 9.01
C ILE A 158 -18.19 6.88 10.31
N SER A 159 -16.95 7.37 10.42
CA SER A 159 -16.47 8.10 11.60
C SER A 159 -17.32 9.36 11.85
N ALA A 160 -17.57 10.17 10.81
CA ALA A 160 -18.40 11.38 10.91
C ALA A 160 -19.83 11.07 11.37
N ILE A 161 -20.45 9.97 10.92
CA ILE A 161 -21.76 9.54 11.40
C ILE A 161 -21.71 9.17 12.89
N ILE A 162 -20.69 8.42 13.33
CA ILE A 162 -20.53 8.01 14.73
C ILE A 162 -20.43 9.24 15.64
N PHE A 163 -19.57 10.21 15.29
CA PHE A 163 -19.44 11.45 16.06
C PHE A 163 -20.66 12.37 15.90
N GLY A 164 -21.32 12.37 14.75
CA GLY A 164 -22.58 13.11 14.55
C GLY A 164 -23.70 12.63 15.46
N PHE A 165 -23.78 11.32 15.74
CA PHE A 165 -24.68 10.79 16.77
C PHE A 165 -24.29 11.24 18.19
N MET A 166 -23.00 11.40 18.47
CA MET A 166 -22.54 11.91 19.77
C MET A 166 -22.86 13.40 19.95
N TYR A 167 -22.83 14.18 18.86
CA TYR A 167 -23.12 15.62 18.88
C TYR A 167 -24.60 15.97 18.72
N ASP A 168 -25.47 15.00 18.42
CA ASP A 168 -26.88 15.22 18.05
C ASP A 168 -27.06 16.26 16.91
N SER A 169 -26.20 16.14 15.89
CA SER A 169 -26.16 17.07 14.76
C SER A 169 -26.51 16.37 13.45
N ILE A 170 -27.54 16.88 12.77
CA ILE A 170 -27.98 16.44 11.45
C ILE A 170 -28.00 17.65 10.53
N PHE A 171 -27.12 17.69 9.51
CA PHE A 171 -27.08 18.76 8.51
C PHE A 171 -26.88 20.17 9.10
N LEU A 172 -25.96 20.33 10.05
CA LEU A 172 -25.70 21.56 10.80
C LEU A 172 -26.94 22.08 11.57
N ILE A 173 -28.00 21.26 11.69
CA ILE A 173 -29.15 21.54 12.55
C ILE A 173 -28.84 20.86 13.88
N GLU A 174 -28.35 21.66 14.82
CA GLU A 174 -28.27 21.28 16.23
C GLU A 174 -29.69 21.18 16.81
N HIS A 175 -29.92 20.25 17.74
CA HIS A 175 -31.21 20.06 18.45
C HIS A 175 -32.41 19.55 17.63
N ALA A 176 -32.21 18.93 16.47
CA ALA A 176 -33.32 18.32 15.75
C ALA A 176 -33.98 17.15 16.53
N ILE A 177 -33.20 16.38 17.29
CA ILE A 177 -33.72 15.29 18.12
C ILE A 177 -34.20 15.84 19.48
N SER A 178 -33.42 16.69 20.15
CA SER A 178 -33.83 17.31 21.43
C SER A 178 -35.16 18.07 21.36
N HIS A 179 -35.39 18.88 20.32
CA HIS A 179 -36.68 19.59 20.15
C HIS A 179 -37.86 18.64 19.88
N ARG A 180 -37.63 17.57 19.08
CA ARG A 180 -38.63 16.54 18.80
C ARG A 180 -38.90 15.61 19.99
N LEU A 181 -37.91 15.39 20.85
CA LEU A 181 -38.05 14.62 22.10
C LEU A 181 -38.78 15.44 23.19
N HIS A 182 -38.53 16.75 23.26
CA HIS A 182 -39.25 17.66 24.14
C HIS A 182 -40.73 17.80 23.73
N GLU A 183 -41.03 17.83 22.42
CA GLU A 183 -42.41 17.72 21.89
C GLU A 183 -43.07 16.36 22.22
N ALA A 184 -42.29 15.32 22.51
CA ALA A 184 -42.76 13.97 22.83
C ALA A 184 -42.86 13.66 24.34
N HIS A 185 -42.71 14.66 25.22
CA HIS A 185 -42.79 14.51 26.69
C HIS A 185 -41.82 13.46 27.29
N VAL A 186 -40.61 13.31 26.74
CA VAL A 186 -39.57 12.45 27.34
C VAL A 186 -38.44 13.33 27.86
N HIS A 187 -38.37 13.49 29.18
CA HIS A 187 -37.26 14.16 29.87
C HIS A 187 -36.03 13.24 29.91
N LEU A 188 -34.89 13.75 29.47
CA LEU A 188 -33.60 13.06 29.62
C LEU A 188 -33.01 13.38 31.01
N PRO A 189 -32.35 12.42 31.68
CA PRO A 189 -31.94 12.53 33.09
C PRO A 189 -30.58 13.24 33.31
N PHE A 190 -30.11 14.03 32.35
CA PHE A 190 -28.84 14.75 32.46
C PHE A 190 -29.07 16.23 32.16
N GLU A 191 -29.64 16.94 33.14
CA GLU A 191 -29.38 18.38 33.36
C GLU A 191 -28.21 18.52 34.34
#